data_AF-A0A9P6ITC3-F1
#
_entry.id   AF-A0A9P6ITC3-F1
#
_cell.length_a   1.000
_cell.length_b   1.000
_cell.length_c   1.000
_cell.angle_alpha   90.00
_cell.angle_beta   90.00
_cell.angle_gamma   90.00
#
_symmetry.space_group_name_H-M   'P 1'
#
loop_
_entity.id
_entity.type
_entity.pdbx_description
1 polymer ?
#
loop_
_entity_poly.entity_id
_entity_poly.type
_entity_poly.pdbx_seq_one_letter_code
_entity_poly.pdbx_strand_id
1 'polypeptide(L)'
;MVHIDNISLVLVSPLIRAQQTYEQLRLGGLSKELREGRVQPSCFTRTQARITSLLTEWDYGDYEGITTKEILKTRPSWSLFGDNVPNGETVEQVSARADAIIELIHNYQRGQDSQGTSTKVLKMPFTEL
;
A
#
# COMPACT_ATOMS: atom_id res chain seq x y z
N MET A 1 -0.08 -4.14 -20.95
CA MET A 1 -1.32 -3.37 -20.70
C MET A 1 -2.06 -4.07 -19.59
N VAL A 2 -2.34 -3.41 -18.46
CA VAL A 2 -3.09 -4.02 -17.35
C VAL A 2 -4.56 -4.04 -17.73
N HIS A 3 -5.16 -5.23 -17.81
CA HIS A 3 -6.61 -5.37 -17.99
C HIS A 3 -7.29 -5.03 -16.67
N ILE A 4 -7.94 -3.87 -16.64
CA ILE A 4 -8.60 -3.35 -15.44
C ILE A 4 -9.66 -4.33 -14.89
N ASP A 5 -10.29 -5.11 -15.77
CA ASP A 5 -11.27 -6.17 -15.47
C ASP A 5 -10.75 -7.29 -14.56
N ASN A 6 -9.44 -7.42 -14.41
CA ASN A 6 -8.81 -8.48 -13.62
C ASN A 6 -8.27 -7.99 -12.27
N ILE A 7 -8.63 -6.78 -11.82
CA ILE A 7 -8.24 -6.28 -10.50
C ILE A 7 -9.10 -6.95 -9.42
N SER A 8 -8.54 -7.96 -8.76
CA SER A 8 -9.21 -8.75 -7.71
C SER A 8 -9.00 -8.22 -6.29
N LEU A 9 -7.91 -7.49 -6.07
CA LEU A 9 -7.53 -6.95 -4.76
C LEU A 9 -6.99 -5.53 -4.90
N VAL A 10 -7.51 -4.62 -4.09
CA VAL A 10 -6.97 -3.27 -3.90
C VAL A 10 -6.68 -3.09 -2.41
N LEU A 11 -5.44 -2.77 -2.07
CA LEU A 11 -4.99 -2.47 -0.72
C LEU A 11 -4.56 -1.01 -0.66
N VAL A 12 -4.93 -0.30 0.40
CA VAL A 12 -4.68 1.14 0.54
C VAL A 12 -4.14 1.44 1.93
N SER A 13 -3.16 2.33 2.01
CA SER A 13 -2.64 2.86 3.27
C SER A 13 -3.72 3.64 4.04
N PRO A 14 -3.72 3.63 5.39
CA PRO A 14 -4.65 4.46 6.18
C PRO A 14 -4.40 5.97 6.00
N LEU A 15 -3.26 6.38 5.45
CA LEU A 15 -2.94 7.80 5.26
C LEU A 15 -3.91 8.47 4.29
N ILE A 16 -4.44 9.63 4.69
CA ILE A 16 -5.49 10.37 3.96
C ILE A 16 -5.13 10.56 2.48
N ARG A 17 -3.87 10.90 2.18
CA ARG A 17 -3.37 11.08 0.80
C ARG A 17 -3.54 9.83 -0.09
N ALA A 18 -3.36 8.64 0.47
CA ALA A 18 -3.52 7.38 -0.25
C ALA A 18 -5.01 7.05 -0.46
N GLN A 19 -5.83 7.26 0.56
CA GLN A 19 -7.29 7.08 0.46
C GLN A 19 -7.91 8.06 -0.56
N GLN A 20 -7.49 9.32 -0.55
CA GLN A 20 -7.93 10.32 -1.52
C GLN A 20 -7.54 9.95 -2.95
N THR A 21 -6.32 9.42 -3.13
CA THR A 21 -5.87 8.93 -4.44
C THR A 21 -6.73 7.78 -4.92
N TYR A 22 -7.02 6.80 -4.05
CA TYR A 22 -7.94 5.70 -4.39
C TYR A 22 -9.32 6.22 -4.80
N GLU A 23 -9.87 7.18 -4.06
CA GLU A 23 -11.18 7.76 -4.38
C GLU A 23 -11.18 8.48 -5.73
N GLN A 24 -10.11 9.22 -6.06
CA GLN A 24 -9.97 9.85 -7.37
C GLN A 24 -9.87 8.82 -8.50
N LEU A 25 -9.16 7.71 -8.30
CA LEU A 25 -9.12 6.61 -9.28
C LEU A 25 -10.48 5.91 -9.41
N ARG A 26 -11.22 5.80 -8.31
CA ARG A 26 -12.56 5.19 -8.27
C ARG A 26 -13.60 6.06 -8.99
N LEU A 27 -13.58 7.37 -8.77
CA LEU A 27 -14.49 8.34 -9.40
C LEU A 27 -14.09 8.64 -10.84
N GLY A 28 -12.79 8.76 -11.09
CA GLY A 28 -12.22 9.17 -12.37
C GLY A 28 -12.06 8.05 -13.38
N GLY A 29 -12.19 6.78 -12.97
CA GLY A 29 -11.98 5.60 -13.81
C GLY A 29 -10.54 5.53 -14.34
N LEU A 30 -9.87 4.38 -14.19
CA LEU A 30 -8.52 4.16 -14.74
C LEU A 30 -8.51 4.04 -16.29
N SER A 31 -9.38 4.76 -17.01
CA SER A 31 -9.52 4.62 -18.45
C SER A 31 -10.14 5.83 -19.14
N LYS A 32 -9.64 6.02 -20.36
CA LYS A 32 -10.07 6.85 -21.49
C LYS A 32 -11.59 6.87 -21.79
N GLU A 33 -12.38 6.06 -21.09
CA GLU A 33 -13.80 5.75 -21.34
C GLU A 33 -14.74 6.91 -20.95
N LEU A 34 -14.33 7.75 -19.99
CA LEU A 34 -15.03 8.99 -19.67
C LEU A 34 -15.02 10.02 -20.82
N ARG A 35 -14.06 9.95 -21.77
CA ARG A 35 -14.04 10.82 -22.96
C ARG A 35 -15.05 10.41 -24.04
N GLU A 36 -15.57 9.18 -24.00
CA GLU A 36 -16.45 8.64 -25.04
C GLU A 36 -17.93 8.50 -24.61
N GLY A 37 -18.31 9.04 -23.45
CA GLY A 37 -19.72 9.13 -23.02
C GLY A 37 -20.38 7.79 -22.68
N ARG A 38 -19.61 6.69 -22.61
CA ARG A 38 -20.10 5.39 -22.12
C ARG A 38 -19.87 5.28 -20.62
N VAL A 39 -20.92 5.51 -19.83
CA VAL A 39 -20.96 5.19 -18.39
C VAL A 39 -21.20 3.68 -18.25
N GLN A 40 -20.22 2.88 -18.64
CA GLN A 40 -20.15 1.49 -18.19
C GLN A 40 -19.47 1.51 -16.82
N PRO A 41 -20.07 0.97 -15.76
CA PRO A 41 -19.36 0.81 -14.50
C PRO A 41 -18.20 -0.15 -14.75
N SER A 42 -16.98 0.39 -14.88
CA SER A 42 -15.80 -0.44 -15.02
C SER A 42 -15.68 -1.32 -13.78
N CYS A 43 -15.32 -2.59 -13.97
CA CYS A 43 -14.99 -3.59 -12.96
C CYS A 43 -14.26 -3.08 -11.69
N PHE A 44 -13.48 -1.99 -11.79
CA PHE A 44 -12.84 -1.31 -10.67
C PHE A 44 -13.84 -0.86 -9.60
N THR A 45 -15.08 -0.58 -10.00
CA THR A 45 -16.20 -0.28 -9.10
C THR A 45 -16.65 -1.46 -8.23
N ARG A 46 -16.25 -2.69 -8.56
CA ARG A 46 -16.69 -3.90 -7.84
C ARG A 46 -15.74 -4.32 -6.71
N THR A 47 -14.46 -3.99 -6.83
CA THR A 47 -13.43 -4.34 -5.82
C THR A 47 -13.23 -3.16 -4.87
N GLN A 48 -13.90 -3.21 -3.72
CA GLN A 48 -13.69 -2.21 -2.67
C GLN A 48 -12.29 -2.34 -2.09
N ALA A 49 -11.59 -1.21 -1.97
CA ALA A 49 -10.28 -1.18 -1.34
C ALA A 49 -10.35 -1.62 0.11
N ARG A 50 -9.32 -2.33 0.55
CA ARG A 50 -9.12 -2.70 1.95
C ARG A 50 -7.99 -1.84 2.52
N ILE A 51 -8.29 -1.16 3.62
CA ILE A 51 -7.31 -0.32 4.31
C ILE A 51 -6.41 -1.22 5.17
N THR A 52 -5.10 -0.98 5.14
CA THR A 52 -4.13 -1.72 5.95
C THR A 52 -2.94 -0.87 6.36
N SER A 53 -2.57 -0.90 7.64
CA SER A 53 -1.39 -0.23 8.20
C SER A 53 -0.08 -0.80 7.66
N LEU A 54 -0.11 -1.99 7.06
CA LEU A 54 1.06 -2.59 6.40
C LEU A 54 1.60 -1.71 5.26
N LEU A 55 0.76 -0.85 4.68
CA LEU A 55 1.12 0.06 3.59
C LEU A 55 1.38 1.50 4.05
N THR A 56 1.54 1.75 5.35
CA THR A 56 1.96 3.08 5.83
C THR A 56 3.36 3.41 5.28
N GLU A 57 3.68 4.69 5.14
CA GLU A 57 5.05 5.07 4.79
C GLU A 57 6.02 4.67 5.93
N TRP A 58 7.32 4.68 5.68
CA TRP A 58 8.34 4.59 6.73
C TRP A 58 8.10 5.67 7.80
N ASP A 59 8.17 5.32 9.08
CA ASP A 59 8.27 6.31 10.17
C ASP A 59 9.65 6.98 10.19
N TYR A 60 9.73 8.21 9.68
CA TYR A 60 10.98 8.96 9.60
C TYR A 60 11.42 9.57 10.94
N GLY A 61 10.70 9.39 12.05
CA GLY A 61 11.13 9.88 13.38
C GLY A 61 11.62 11.33 13.36
N ASP A 62 12.85 11.56 13.83
CA ASP A 62 13.48 12.88 13.88
C ASP A 62 13.74 13.51 12.50
N TYR A 63 13.63 12.73 11.42
CA TYR A 63 13.80 13.18 10.03
C TYR A 63 12.50 13.49 9.31
N GLU A 64 11.34 13.41 9.98
CA GLU A 64 10.06 13.80 9.40
C GLU A 64 10.10 15.28 8.94
N GLY A 65 9.76 15.51 7.67
CA GLY A 65 9.81 16.84 7.06
C GLY A 65 11.20 17.38 6.73
N ILE A 66 12.28 16.63 6.99
CA ILE A 66 13.65 17.00 6.65
C ILE A 66 14.05 16.40 5.30
N THR A 67 14.67 17.18 4.44
CA THR A 67 15.10 16.68 3.13
C THR A 67 16.36 15.82 3.25
N THR A 68 16.50 14.82 2.38
CA THR A 68 17.75 14.03 2.27
C THR A 68 18.98 14.92 2.11
N LYS A 69 18.87 16.03 1.36
CA LYS A 69 19.96 16.99 1.17
C LYS A 69 20.40 17.64 2.49
N GLU A 70 19.48 17.89 3.41
CA GLU A 70 19.80 18.45 4.73
C GLU A 70 20.41 17.41 5.66
N ILE A 71 19.89 16.18 5.67
CA ILE A 71 20.45 15.06 6.44
C ILE A 71 21.90 14.80 6.02
N LEU A 72 22.19 14.81 4.72
CA LEU A 72 23.53 14.57 4.19
C LEU A 72 24.55 15.67 4.54
N LYS A 73 24.12 16.87 4.98
CA LYS A 73 25.04 17.91 5.46
C LYS A 73 25.71 17.51 6.78
N THR A 74 25.00 16.77 7.64
CA THR A 74 25.49 16.33 8.95
C THR A 74 25.93 14.87 8.94
N ARG A 75 25.37 14.04 8.04
CA ARG A 75 25.73 12.63 7.86
C ARG A 75 25.98 12.32 6.37
N PRO A 76 27.16 12.65 5.80
CA PRO A 76 27.41 12.54 4.36
C PRO A 76 27.32 11.14 3.75
N SER A 77 27.50 10.10 4.55
CA SER A 77 27.41 8.70 4.13
C SER A 77 26.06 8.04 4.47
N TRP A 78 25.11 8.81 5.02
CA TRP A 78 23.83 8.27 5.46
C TRP A 78 22.99 7.78 4.29
N SER A 79 22.35 6.63 4.47
CA SER A 79 21.36 6.08 3.56
C SER A 79 20.18 5.51 4.36
N LEU A 80 18.95 5.77 3.92
CA LEU A 80 17.75 5.26 4.59
C LEU A 80 17.73 3.72 4.73
N PHE A 81 18.27 3.02 3.73
CA PHE A 81 18.27 1.54 3.69
C PHE A 81 19.46 0.90 4.42
N GLY A 82 20.51 1.66 4.71
CA GLY A 82 21.73 1.15 5.36
C GLY A 82 21.91 1.67 6.79
N ASP A 83 21.28 2.80 7.12
CA ASP A 83 21.40 3.47 8.39
C ASP A 83 20.01 3.70 9.00
N ASN A 84 19.88 3.39 10.28
CA ASN A 84 18.65 3.67 11.02
C ASN A 84 18.34 5.17 11.09
N VAL A 85 17.05 5.45 11.23
CA VAL A 85 16.52 6.78 11.48
C VAL A 85 16.32 6.96 12.99
N PRO A 86 16.83 8.05 13.61
CA PRO A 86 16.61 8.30 15.03
C PRO A 86 15.12 8.45 15.37
N ASN A 87 14.68 7.79 16.44
CA ASN A 87 13.28 7.76 16.91
C ASN A 87 12.23 7.39 15.85
N GLY A 88 12.64 6.70 14.77
CA GLY A 88 11.76 6.21 13.71
C GLY A 88 11.79 4.69 13.58
N GLU A 89 11.25 4.19 12.48
CA GLU A 89 11.30 2.77 12.13
C GLU A 89 12.72 2.36 11.66
N THR A 90 13.14 1.16 12.06
CA THR A 90 14.34 0.48 11.54
C THR A 90 14.06 -0.19 10.19
N VAL A 91 15.13 -0.49 9.44
CA VAL A 91 15.02 -1.21 8.16
C VAL A 91 14.34 -2.57 8.36
N GLU A 92 14.66 -3.25 9.45
CA GLU A 92 14.11 -4.57 9.80
C GLU A 92 12.60 -4.50 10.06
N GLN A 93 12.11 -3.44 10.71
CA GLN A 93 10.67 -3.24 10.94
C GLN A 93 9.91 -3.01 9.64
N VAL A 94 10.45 -2.17 8.75
CA VAL A 94 9.84 -1.93 7.43
C VAL A 94 9.91 -3.18 6.56
N SER A 95 11.02 -3.93 6.60
CA SER A 95 11.15 -5.21 5.90
C SER A 95 10.12 -6.22 6.37
N ALA A 96 9.94 -6.40 7.68
CA ALA A 96 8.95 -7.32 8.23
C ALA A 96 7.52 -6.97 7.77
N ARG A 97 7.22 -5.67 7.68
CA ARG A 97 5.94 -5.17 7.19
C ARG A 97 5.76 -5.41 5.68
N ALA A 98 6.82 -5.26 4.90
CA ALA A 98 6.85 -5.60 3.47
C ALA A 98 6.67 -7.11 3.23
N ASP A 99 7.32 -7.96 4.02
CA ASP A 99 7.18 -9.41 3.93
C ASP A 99 5.74 -9.84 4.26
N ALA A 100 5.15 -9.27 5.31
CA ALA A 100 3.77 -9.55 5.70
C ALA A 100 2.75 -9.19 4.61
N ILE A 101 2.92 -8.08 3.89
CA ILE A 101 2.01 -7.70 2.80
C ILE A 101 2.20 -8.59 1.57
N ILE A 102 3.43 -9.02 1.27
CA ILE A 102 3.72 -9.96 0.18
C ILE A 102 3.08 -11.32 0.49
N GLU A 103 3.24 -11.84 1.70
CA GLU A 103 2.63 -13.09 2.14
C GLU A 103 1.10 -13.02 2.04
N LEU A 104 0.51 -11.91 2.45
CA LEU A 104 -0.93 -11.67 2.34
C LEU A 104 -1.41 -11.74 0.89
N ILE A 105 -0.71 -11.09 -0.03
CA ILE A 105 -1.04 -11.12 -1.47
C ILE A 105 -0.91 -12.53 -2.03
N HIS A 106 0.15 -13.25 -1.65
CA HIS A 106 0.35 -14.64 -2.05
C HIS A 106 -0.76 -15.56 -1.53
N ASN A 107 -1.19 -15.38 -0.28
CA ASN A 107 -2.32 -16.11 0.30
C ASN A 107 -3.63 -15.77 -0.43
N TYR A 108 -3.86 -14.49 -0.78
CA TYR A 108 -4.99 -14.08 -1.62
C TYR A 108 -5.01 -14.85 -2.95
N GLN A 109 -3.87 -14.86 -3.65
CA GLN A 109 -3.75 -15.50 -4.97
C GLN A 109 -3.99 -17.01 -4.92
N ARG A 110 -3.64 -17.67 -3.82
CA ARG A 110 -3.91 -19.09 -3.58
C ARG A 110 -5.33 -19.38 -3.06
N GLY A 111 -6.10 -18.35 -2.71
CA GLY A 111 -7.41 -18.50 -2.06
C GLY A 111 -7.30 -19.05 -0.63
N GLN A 112 -6.24 -18.69 0.09
CA GLN A 112 -5.94 -19.17 1.45
C GLN A 112 -5.95 -18.01 2.45
N ASP A 113 -6.23 -18.27 3.73
CA ASP A 113 -6.06 -17.29 4.81
C ASP A 113 -4.60 -17.25 5.32
N SER A 114 -4.35 -16.43 6.36
CA SER A 114 -3.03 -16.32 7.01
C SER A 114 -2.56 -17.60 7.72
N GLN A 115 -3.42 -18.61 7.82
CA GLN A 115 -3.11 -19.93 8.39
C GLN A 115 -3.01 -21.01 7.29
N GLY A 116 -3.04 -20.63 6.00
CA GLY A 116 -2.95 -21.55 4.87
C GLY A 116 -4.24 -22.32 4.57
N THR A 117 -5.35 -22.00 5.24
CA THR A 117 -6.64 -22.68 5.03
C THR A 117 -7.38 -22.06 3.85
N SER A 118 -7.95 -22.86 2.94
CA SER A 118 -8.75 -22.33 1.84
C SER A 118 -9.93 -21.51 2.37
N THR A 119 -9.98 -20.22 2.01
CA THR A 119 -11.02 -19.30 2.45
C THR A 119 -11.58 -18.48 1.29
N LYS A 120 -12.87 -18.20 1.32
CA LYS A 120 -13.50 -17.19 0.45
C LYS A 120 -13.37 -15.77 1.04
N VAL A 121 -12.91 -15.64 2.28
CA VAL A 121 -12.79 -14.37 3.02
C VAL A 121 -11.39 -14.28 3.61
N LEU A 122 -10.55 -13.45 3.00
CA LEU A 122 -9.27 -13.09 3.61
C LEU A 122 -9.52 -12.16 4.80
N LYS A 123 -9.21 -12.66 5.99
CA LYS A 123 -9.08 -11.82 7.18
C LYS A 123 -7.71 -11.16 7.12
N MET A 124 -7.68 -9.83 7.24
CA MET A 124 -6.43 -9.09 7.31
C MET A 124 -5.77 -9.41 8.67
N PRO A 125 -4.53 -9.92 8.70
CA PRO A 125 -3.93 -10.45 9.93
C PRO A 125 -3.63 -9.41 11.01
N PHE A 126 -3.78 -8.11 10.72
CA PHE A 126 -3.40 -7.02 11.63
C PHE A 126 -4.43 -5.88 11.63
N THR A 127 -5.71 -6.20 11.83
CA THR A 127 -6.79 -5.19 11.77
C THR A 127 -6.94 -4.35 13.06
N GLU A 128 -5.99 -4.38 13.99
CA GLU A 128 -6.07 -3.58 15.21
C GLU A 128 -4.76 -2.82 15.50
N LEU A 129 -4.87 -1.49 15.46
CA LEU A 129 -4.16 -0.52 16.30
C LEU A 129 -5.15 0.59 16.64
#